data_AF-A0A497S414-F1
#
_entry.id   AF-A0A497S414-F1
#
_cell.length_a   1.000
_cell.length_b   1.000
_cell.length_c   1.000
_cell.angle_alpha   90.00
_cell.angle_beta   90.00
_cell.angle_gamma   90.00
#
_symmetry.space_group_name_H-M   'P 1'
#
loop_
_entity.id
_entity.type
_entity.pdbx_description
1 polymer ?
#
loop_
_entity_poly.entity_id
_entity_poly.type
_entity_poly.pdbx_seq_one_letter_code
_entity_poly.pdbx_strand_id
1 'polypeptide(L)'
;MDIPFIFDKGPPEPERLELDENKLRKLLSKLLPEFNLEIKYMERTREGDIIIVSHHFVLNKDVRTLLRAISYHGPIEREDIEDLQEDMLQIGAINGILITSSYFTKDAQKYAKHLPIRLVDGAELIELLEEHRVVEAKGAFLPRFTDEEVIDYFENRKRERLFGLFPSDEKIVEIDRRYIPLAQFRFRQILNDKEIIRNVYVDLHSGDVLYLEEDKIMRDDFIRRIMDLPQDAKKEYMDLIRYGELKHKYVKGKTLNILERKGLVIVQMDGRGDKLNLILDEISDAVTITTSEISTPTSEAPKLKKREKEKQVRAIIYKPEIDISFDLEHFMEFSKEIKKEFDPDPINYKYDEILDILQNLYKKDKISYDGLVYLPYYKCKYVTSDNVERYDKLIAPKFKPFMPKFDKYLIYRIIDKFPAIPYLFIAIMYLIINLKEIDKVIHIFSSAFIFLLICIIVGILLKIIFKTERRIPRYTGTIAKYGFPSIHSMASIGGIAFVYFVNPFFALLLIPLGLLYVHSRISLKVHSEIDVLGGAIIGIIIGIFCGIYILKIHLPYEIEILFSILFFIVPLAITFIELRMR
;
A
#
# COMPACT_ATOMS: atom_id res chain seq x y z
N MET A 1 -55.97 -2.09 -49.05
CA MET A 1 -54.87 -1.17 -48.68
C MET A 1 -53.94 -1.91 -47.74
N ASP A 2 -53.17 -2.77 -48.37
CA ASP A 2 -51.93 -3.38 -47.91
C ASP A 2 -50.89 -2.32 -47.54
N ILE A 3 -50.18 -2.56 -46.44
CA ILE A 3 -48.82 -2.07 -46.20
C ILE A 3 -48.05 -3.26 -45.61
N PRO A 4 -46.86 -3.60 -46.13
CA PRO A 4 -46.46 -5.00 -46.35
C PRO A 4 -45.75 -5.65 -45.17
N PHE A 5 -45.94 -6.97 -45.06
CA PHE A 5 -45.07 -7.89 -44.34
C PHE A 5 -43.68 -7.91 -45.02
N ILE A 6 -42.64 -7.50 -44.30
CA ILE A 6 -41.26 -7.85 -44.62
C ILE A 6 -40.87 -8.96 -43.65
N PHE A 7 -40.90 -10.20 -44.12
CA PHE A 7 -40.02 -11.22 -43.56
C PHE A 7 -38.61 -11.01 -44.10
N ASP A 8 -37.64 -11.44 -43.30
CA ASP A 8 -36.31 -11.87 -43.71
C ASP A 8 -35.17 -10.85 -43.59
N LYS A 9 -34.49 -10.89 -42.44
CA LYS A 9 -33.07 -11.25 -42.39
C LYS A 9 -32.86 -12.14 -41.16
N GLY A 10 -32.47 -13.39 -41.36
CA GLY A 10 -31.88 -14.22 -40.31
C GLY A 10 -30.68 -13.51 -39.64
N PRO A 11 -30.14 -14.07 -38.54
CA PRO A 11 -28.96 -13.50 -37.90
C PRO A 11 -27.84 -13.27 -38.95
N PRO A 12 -27.10 -12.15 -38.87
CA PRO A 12 -26.05 -11.84 -39.83
C PRO A 12 -25.02 -12.99 -39.85
N GLU A 13 -24.65 -13.41 -41.06
CA GLU A 13 -23.61 -14.42 -41.30
C GLU A 13 -22.29 -14.02 -40.61
N PRO A 14 -21.52 -14.99 -40.09
CA PRO A 14 -20.28 -14.72 -39.38
C PRO A 14 -19.23 -14.03 -40.26
N GLU A 15 -18.70 -12.89 -39.82
CA GLU A 15 -17.52 -12.25 -40.41
C GLU A 15 -16.23 -12.91 -39.90
N ARG A 16 -15.18 -12.98 -40.74
CA ARG A 16 -13.93 -13.67 -40.38
C ARG A 16 -12.96 -12.79 -39.60
N LEU A 17 -12.22 -13.41 -38.68
CA LEU A 17 -11.15 -12.75 -37.94
C LEU A 17 -9.89 -12.66 -38.80
N GLU A 18 -9.51 -11.44 -39.21
CA GLU A 18 -8.25 -11.21 -39.93
C GLU A 18 -7.04 -11.30 -38.97
N LEU A 19 -6.39 -12.46 -38.94
CA LEU A 19 -5.12 -12.66 -38.25
C LEU A 19 -3.95 -12.43 -39.23
N ASP A 20 -3.04 -11.51 -38.87
CA ASP A 20 -1.76 -11.33 -39.55
C ASP A 20 -0.93 -12.63 -39.54
N GLU A 21 -0.19 -12.91 -40.62
CA GLU A 21 0.50 -14.19 -40.83
C GLU A 21 1.55 -14.46 -39.73
N ASN A 22 2.21 -13.41 -39.23
CA ASN A 22 3.15 -13.52 -38.12
C ASN A 22 2.48 -13.88 -36.80
N LYS A 23 1.32 -13.28 -36.50
CA LYS A 23 0.54 -13.59 -35.30
C LYS A 23 -0.01 -15.01 -35.35
N LEU A 24 -0.49 -15.42 -36.52
CA LEU A 24 -0.98 -16.77 -36.76
C LEU A 24 0.12 -17.81 -36.53
N ARG A 25 1.32 -17.64 -37.12
CA ARG A 25 2.45 -18.56 -36.91
C ARG A 25 2.84 -18.70 -35.44
N LYS A 26 2.85 -17.60 -34.69
CA LYS A 26 3.16 -17.57 -33.24
C LYS A 26 2.09 -18.26 -32.39
N LEU A 27 0.82 -18.14 -32.78
CA LEU A 27 -0.28 -18.83 -32.11
C LEU A 27 -0.21 -20.35 -32.38
N LEU A 28 0.04 -20.73 -33.64
CA LEU A 28 0.16 -22.14 -34.03
C LEU A 28 1.38 -22.83 -33.40
N SER A 29 2.49 -22.13 -33.17
CA SER A 29 3.65 -22.71 -32.48
C SER A 29 3.36 -23.06 -31.01
N LYS A 30 2.32 -22.50 -30.40
CA LYS A 30 1.85 -22.86 -29.05
C LYS A 30 0.81 -23.97 -29.08
N LEU A 31 -0.13 -23.93 -30.03
CA LEU A 31 -1.28 -24.85 -30.07
C LEU A 31 -0.97 -26.22 -30.69
N LEU A 32 -0.18 -26.27 -31.77
CA LEU A 32 0.09 -27.53 -32.48
C LEU A 32 0.92 -28.55 -31.69
N PRO A 33 1.84 -28.14 -30.79
CA PRO A 33 2.48 -29.07 -29.87
C PRO A 33 1.50 -29.83 -28.97
N GLU A 34 0.32 -29.28 -28.63
CA GLU A 34 -0.72 -30.01 -27.86
C GLU A 34 -1.19 -31.28 -28.60
N PHE A 35 -1.07 -31.28 -29.93
CA PHE A 35 -1.40 -32.39 -30.82
C PHE A 35 -0.18 -33.21 -31.28
N ASN A 36 1.02 -32.94 -30.76
CA ASN A 36 2.29 -33.51 -31.23
C ASN A 36 2.56 -33.24 -32.73
N LEU A 37 2.25 -32.01 -33.18
CA LEU A 37 2.37 -31.58 -34.57
C LEU A 37 3.42 -30.49 -34.78
N GLU A 38 4.12 -30.54 -35.90
CA GLU A 38 5.02 -29.48 -36.38
C GLU A 38 4.62 -29.01 -37.78
N ILE A 39 4.50 -27.69 -37.96
CA ILE A 39 4.02 -27.08 -39.21
C ILE A 39 5.02 -27.32 -40.35
N LYS A 40 4.54 -27.84 -41.48
CA LYS A 40 5.29 -27.79 -42.76
C LYS A 40 4.91 -26.57 -43.59
N TYR A 41 3.62 -26.44 -43.90
CA TYR A 41 3.08 -25.32 -44.68
C TYR A 41 1.59 -25.12 -44.40
N MET A 42 1.06 -23.99 -44.86
CA MET A 42 -0.34 -23.59 -44.67
C MET A 42 -0.94 -23.21 -46.02
N GLU A 43 -2.20 -23.58 -46.25
CA GLU A 43 -2.97 -23.23 -47.45
C GLU A 43 -4.30 -22.60 -47.02
N ARG A 44 -4.70 -21.51 -47.68
CA ARG A 44 -6.04 -20.93 -47.48
C ARG A 44 -7.03 -21.60 -48.42
N THR A 45 -8.17 -22.03 -47.89
CA THR A 45 -9.28 -22.57 -48.68
C THR A 45 -9.97 -21.45 -49.46
N ARG A 46 -10.81 -21.81 -50.45
CA ARG A 46 -11.64 -20.85 -51.17
C ARG A 46 -12.61 -20.13 -50.26
N GLU A 47 -13.09 -20.84 -49.25
CA GLU A 47 -13.98 -20.28 -48.27
C GLU A 47 -13.21 -19.32 -47.40
N GLY A 48 -12.00 -19.60 -46.93
CA GLY A 48 -11.13 -18.67 -46.18
C GLY A 48 -10.56 -19.26 -44.89
N ASP A 49 -10.92 -20.51 -44.58
CA ASP A 49 -10.28 -21.32 -43.55
C ASP A 49 -8.85 -21.69 -43.94
N ILE A 50 -8.04 -22.03 -42.95
CA ILE A 50 -6.63 -22.34 -43.13
C ILE A 50 -6.42 -23.84 -42.91
N ILE A 51 -5.96 -24.52 -43.94
CA ILE A 51 -5.51 -25.91 -43.84
C ILE A 51 -4.03 -25.89 -43.49
N ILE A 52 -3.68 -26.53 -42.38
CA ILE A 52 -2.32 -26.63 -41.89
C ILE A 52 -1.85 -28.07 -42.11
N VAL A 53 -0.85 -28.25 -42.96
CA VAL A 53 -0.19 -29.54 -43.14
C VAL A 53 0.97 -29.62 -42.16
N SER A 54 0.89 -30.58 -41.25
CA SER A 54 1.86 -30.74 -40.16
C SER A 54 2.42 -32.16 -40.13
N HIS A 55 3.66 -32.31 -39.66
CA HIS A 55 4.25 -33.60 -39.36
C HIS A 55 3.86 -34.06 -37.96
N HIS A 56 3.33 -35.28 -37.83
CA HIS A 56 2.96 -35.85 -36.54
C HIS A 56 4.12 -36.69 -36.00
N PHE A 57 4.72 -36.26 -34.87
CA PHE A 57 5.93 -36.90 -34.32
C PHE A 57 5.73 -38.38 -33.94
N VAL A 58 4.58 -38.71 -33.32
CA VAL A 58 4.29 -40.08 -32.88
C VAL A 58 3.91 -41.02 -34.02
N LEU A 59 3.08 -40.55 -34.97
CA LEU A 59 2.61 -41.38 -36.09
C LEU A 59 3.61 -41.43 -37.24
N ASN A 60 4.60 -40.54 -37.24
CA ASN A 60 5.61 -40.35 -38.30
C ASN A 60 4.97 -40.19 -39.70
N LYS A 61 3.87 -39.42 -39.77
CA LYS A 61 3.08 -39.18 -40.97
C LYS A 61 2.65 -37.73 -41.04
N ASP A 62 2.39 -37.26 -42.25
CA ASP A 62 1.84 -35.93 -42.48
C ASP A 62 0.33 -35.95 -42.32
N VAL A 63 -0.19 -34.97 -41.60
CA VAL A 63 -1.58 -34.87 -41.21
C VAL A 63 -2.10 -33.46 -41.43
N ARG A 64 -3.40 -33.35 -41.67
CA ARG A 64 -4.08 -32.07 -41.93
C ARG A 64 -4.81 -31.61 -40.68
N THR A 65 -4.67 -30.32 -40.36
CA THR A 65 -5.44 -29.64 -39.32
C THR A 65 -6.24 -28.52 -39.98
N LEU A 66 -7.54 -28.44 -39.71
CA LEU A 66 -8.39 -27.37 -40.20
C LEU A 66 -8.47 -26.27 -39.13
N LEU A 67 -8.08 -25.05 -39.49
CA LEU A 67 -8.16 -23.88 -38.62
C LEU A 67 -9.20 -22.89 -39.16
N ARG A 68 -10.21 -22.60 -38.34
CA ARG A 68 -11.25 -21.62 -38.61
C ARG A 68 -11.17 -20.49 -37.59
N ALA A 69 -11.11 -19.26 -38.08
CA ALA A 69 -11.04 -18.06 -37.24
C ALA A 69 -12.25 -17.15 -37.51
N ILE A 70 -13.15 -17.05 -36.53
CA ILE A 70 -14.43 -16.35 -36.62
C ILE A 70 -14.35 -15.06 -35.79
N SER A 71 -14.87 -13.95 -36.32
CA SER A 71 -15.05 -12.71 -35.58
C SER A 71 -16.55 -12.50 -35.35
N TYR A 72 -17.00 -12.55 -34.09
CA TYR A 72 -18.42 -12.45 -33.78
C TYR A 72 -18.73 -11.59 -32.57
N HIS A 73 -19.93 -11.00 -32.55
CA HIS A 73 -20.47 -10.24 -31.41
C HIS A 73 -21.39 -11.07 -30.48
N GLY A 74 -21.67 -12.34 -30.82
CA GLY A 74 -22.52 -13.27 -30.06
C GLY A 74 -21.78 -14.53 -29.56
N PRO A 75 -22.43 -15.37 -28.73
CA PRO A 75 -21.89 -16.66 -28.29
C PRO A 75 -21.74 -17.64 -29.46
N ILE A 76 -20.69 -18.46 -29.45
CA ILE A 76 -20.53 -19.59 -30.39
C ILE A 76 -21.30 -20.80 -29.86
N GLU A 77 -22.20 -21.32 -30.69
CA GLU A 77 -23.11 -22.40 -30.34
C GLU A 77 -22.56 -23.76 -30.78
N ARG A 78 -23.31 -24.81 -30.50
CA ARG A 78 -22.90 -26.18 -30.83
C ARG A 78 -22.89 -26.42 -32.35
N GLU A 79 -23.84 -25.81 -33.06
CA GLU A 79 -24.01 -25.90 -34.50
C GLU A 79 -22.72 -25.48 -35.24
N ASP A 80 -22.06 -24.41 -34.79
CA ASP A 80 -20.79 -23.93 -35.36
C ASP A 80 -19.64 -24.98 -35.26
N ILE A 81 -19.68 -25.83 -34.24
CA ILE A 81 -18.67 -26.89 -34.03
C ILE A 81 -19.03 -28.13 -34.86
N GLU A 82 -20.32 -28.41 -35.05
CA GLU A 82 -20.80 -29.47 -35.93
C GLU A 82 -20.42 -29.16 -37.38
N ASP A 83 -20.61 -27.92 -37.84
CA ASP A 83 -20.19 -27.47 -39.17
C ASP A 83 -18.68 -27.65 -39.39
N LEU A 84 -17.86 -27.22 -38.41
CA LEU A 84 -16.42 -27.42 -38.48
C LEU A 84 -16.04 -28.90 -38.56
N GLN A 85 -16.77 -29.77 -37.85
CA GLN A 85 -16.52 -31.21 -37.85
C GLN A 85 -16.87 -31.83 -39.21
N GLU A 86 -17.96 -31.41 -39.84
CA GLU A 86 -18.31 -31.85 -41.20
C GLU A 86 -17.23 -31.44 -42.22
N ASP A 87 -16.74 -30.21 -42.13
CA ASP A 87 -15.68 -29.71 -43.00
C ASP A 87 -14.35 -30.45 -42.79
N MET A 88 -14.03 -30.79 -41.53
CA MET A 88 -12.87 -31.63 -41.22
C MET A 88 -12.95 -32.99 -41.92
N LEU A 89 -14.13 -33.61 -41.94
CA LEU A 89 -14.35 -34.91 -42.61
C LEU A 89 -14.20 -34.78 -44.13
N GLN A 90 -14.74 -33.71 -44.71
CA GLN A 90 -14.65 -33.47 -46.15
C GLN A 90 -13.20 -33.24 -46.63
N ILE A 91 -12.40 -32.54 -45.82
CA ILE A 91 -11.00 -32.18 -46.15
C ILE A 91 -10.00 -33.29 -45.74
N GLY A 92 -10.44 -34.23 -44.90
CA GLY A 92 -9.58 -35.27 -44.31
C GLY A 92 -8.65 -34.72 -43.23
N ALA A 93 -9.09 -33.70 -42.49
CA ALA A 93 -8.37 -33.16 -41.35
C ALA A 93 -8.59 -34.03 -40.10
N ILE A 94 -7.51 -34.38 -39.42
CA ILE A 94 -7.57 -35.22 -38.21
C ILE A 94 -7.88 -34.41 -36.95
N ASN A 95 -7.52 -33.11 -36.97
CA ASN A 95 -7.68 -32.18 -35.86
C ASN A 95 -8.28 -30.86 -36.38
N GLY A 96 -9.02 -30.17 -35.51
CA GLY A 96 -9.60 -28.86 -35.77
C GLY A 96 -9.12 -27.83 -34.76
N ILE A 97 -8.99 -26.58 -35.18
CA ILE A 97 -8.77 -25.44 -34.28
C ILE A 97 -9.80 -24.38 -34.62
N LEU A 98 -10.65 -24.04 -33.66
CA LEU A 98 -11.66 -22.99 -33.79
C LEU A 98 -11.28 -21.81 -32.91
N ILE A 99 -11.00 -20.67 -33.55
CA ILE A 99 -10.63 -19.42 -32.87
C ILE A 99 -11.80 -18.45 -32.99
N THR A 100 -12.18 -17.83 -31.89
CA THR A 100 -13.19 -16.76 -31.88
C THR A 100 -12.72 -15.55 -31.07
N SER A 101 -13.14 -14.35 -31.46
CA SER A 101 -13.01 -13.14 -30.64
C SER A 101 -14.04 -13.06 -29.50
N SER A 102 -15.02 -13.98 -29.48
CA SER A 102 -16.11 -14.08 -28.49
C SER A 102 -15.89 -15.24 -27.51
N TYR A 103 -16.95 -15.88 -27.02
CA TYR A 103 -16.91 -17.02 -26.11
C TYR A 103 -17.75 -18.19 -26.62
N PHE A 104 -17.42 -19.41 -26.19
CA PHE A 104 -18.19 -20.62 -26.48
C PHE A 104 -19.27 -20.86 -25.42
N THR A 105 -20.46 -21.28 -25.83
CA THR A 105 -21.49 -21.73 -24.89
C THR A 105 -21.06 -23.00 -24.15
N LYS A 106 -21.68 -23.27 -22.99
CA LYS A 106 -21.40 -24.49 -22.21
C LYS A 106 -21.72 -25.77 -22.99
N ASP A 107 -22.73 -25.75 -23.86
CA ASP A 107 -23.09 -26.90 -24.67
C ASP A 107 -22.04 -27.16 -25.76
N ALA A 108 -21.62 -26.10 -26.45
CA ALA A 108 -20.52 -26.14 -27.41
C ALA A 108 -19.22 -26.71 -26.80
N GLN A 109 -18.82 -26.22 -25.62
CA GLN A 109 -17.64 -26.74 -24.90
C GLN A 109 -17.77 -28.21 -24.51
N LYS A 110 -18.96 -28.64 -24.05
CA LYS A 110 -19.22 -30.02 -23.66
C LYS A 110 -19.19 -30.96 -24.87
N TYR A 111 -19.70 -30.51 -26.01
CA TYR A 111 -19.66 -31.24 -27.28
C TYR A 111 -18.22 -31.41 -27.78
N ALA A 112 -17.44 -30.32 -27.85
CA ALA A 112 -16.05 -30.36 -28.32
C ALA A 112 -15.12 -31.23 -27.46
N LYS A 113 -15.41 -31.44 -26.18
CA LYS A 113 -14.56 -32.22 -25.25
C LYS A 113 -14.30 -33.67 -25.73
N HIS A 114 -15.16 -34.21 -26.57
CA HIS A 114 -15.05 -35.56 -27.11
C HIS A 114 -14.55 -35.61 -28.56
N LEU A 115 -14.21 -34.45 -29.14
CA LEU A 115 -13.77 -34.29 -30.51
C LEU A 115 -12.29 -33.85 -30.54
N PRO A 116 -11.55 -34.14 -31.63
CA PRO A 116 -10.19 -33.64 -31.81
C PRO A 116 -10.20 -32.16 -32.25
N ILE A 117 -10.97 -31.31 -31.56
CA ILE A 117 -11.15 -29.89 -31.88
C ILE A 117 -10.68 -29.04 -30.68
N ARG A 118 -9.73 -28.14 -30.92
CA ARG A 118 -9.30 -27.14 -29.95
C ARG A 118 -10.11 -25.86 -30.10
N LEU A 119 -10.83 -25.50 -29.05
CA LEU A 119 -11.56 -24.23 -28.95
C LEU A 119 -10.65 -23.18 -28.32
N VAL A 120 -10.49 -22.02 -28.95
CA VAL A 120 -9.74 -20.86 -28.43
C VAL A 120 -10.67 -19.66 -28.40
N ASP A 121 -11.05 -19.23 -27.20
CA ASP A 121 -11.96 -18.09 -27.01
C ASP A 121 -11.21 -16.76 -27.00
N GLY A 122 -11.94 -15.64 -26.94
CA GLY A 122 -11.35 -14.30 -26.98
C GLY A 122 -10.43 -14.00 -25.80
N ALA A 123 -10.71 -14.55 -24.61
CA ALA A 123 -9.86 -14.34 -23.43
C ALA A 123 -8.54 -15.09 -23.57
N GLU A 124 -8.61 -16.36 -23.98
CA GLU A 124 -7.44 -17.20 -24.26
C GLU A 124 -6.64 -16.68 -25.46
N LEU A 125 -7.32 -16.18 -26.50
CA LEU A 125 -6.67 -15.59 -27.68
C LEU A 125 -5.82 -14.37 -27.28
N ILE A 126 -6.32 -13.52 -26.38
CA ILE A 126 -5.55 -12.38 -25.84
C ILE A 126 -4.31 -12.90 -25.09
N GLU A 127 -4.45 -13.91 -24.23
CA GLU A 127 -3.33 -14.48 -23.48
C GLU A 127 -2.27 -15.12 -24.40
N LEU A 128 -2.70 -15.85 -25.43
CA LEU A 128 -1.82 -16.48 -26.41
C LEU A 128 -1.10 -15.45 -27.28
N LEU A 129 -1.75 -14.32 -27.60
CA LEU A 129 -1.22 -13.23 -28.40
C LEU A 129 -0.47 -12.16 -27.60
N GLU A 130 -0.68 -12.06 -26.29
CA GLU A 130 0.04 -11.14 -25.41
C GLU A 130 1.53 -11.47 -25.45
N GLU A 131 2.24 -10.64 -26.19
CA GLU A 131 3.66 -10.43 -26.03
C GLU A 131 3.85 -9.99 -24.58
N HIS A 132 4.53 -10.80 -23.76
CA HIS A 132 5.20 -10.24 -22.60
C HIS A 132 6.15 -9.18 -23.17
N ARG A 133 5.69 -7.93 -23.26
CA ARG A 133 6.58 -6.80 -23.48
C ARG A 133 7.57 -6.91 -22.34
N VAL A 134 8.76 -7.41 -22.64
CA VAL A 134 9.90 -7.33 -21.74
C VAL A 134 10.16 -5.84 -21.65
N VAL A 135 9.51 -5.18 -20.69
CA VAL A 135 9.74 -3.77 -20.43
C VAL A 135 11.18 -3.71 -19.97
N GLU A 136 12.07 -3.22 -20.83
CA GLU A 136 13.46 -3.06 -20.46
C GLU A 136 13.55 -2.15 -19.23
N ALA A 137 14.25 -2.63 -18.20
CA ALA A 137 14.43 -1.86 -16.99
C ALA A 137 15.33 -0.65 -17.27
N LYS A 138 14.94 0.51 -16.73
CA LYS A 138 15.68 1.78 -16.84
C LYS A 138 17.01 1.78 -16.08
N GLY A 139 17.13 0.90 -15.10
CA GLY A 139 18.27 0.81 -14.21
C GLY A 139 17.96 0.04 -12.94
N ALA A 140 18.91 0.05 -12.01
CA ALA A 140 18.82 -0.66 -10.74
C ALA A 140 19.37 0.21 -9.59
N PHE A 141 18.79 0.03 -8.40
CA PHE A 141 19.40 0.51 -7.17
C PHE A 141 20.72 -0.24 -6.91
N LEU A 142 21.70 0.45 -6.33
CA LEU A 142 22.99 -0.17 -6.04
C LEU A 142 22.91 -1.00 -4.75
N PRO A 143 23.51 -2.21 -4.67
CA PRO A 143 23.62 -2.96 -3.43
C PRO A 143 24.65 -2.29 -2.49
N ARG A 144 24.38 -2.33 -1.18
CA ARG A 144 25.27 -1.80 -0.14
C ARG A 144 26.44 -2.73 0.18
N PHE A 145 26.17 -4.04 0.25
CA PHE A 145 27.07 -5.01 0.86
C PHE A 145 28.01 -5.67 -0.14
N THR A 146 29.21 -6.02 0.32
CA THR A 146 30.10 -6.96 -0.36
C THR A 146 29.62 -8.39 -0.12
N ASP A 147 30.10 -9.34 -0.92
CA ASP A 147 29.75 -10.75 -0.75
C ASP A 147 30.16 -11.29 0.63
N GLU A 148 31.30 -10.84 1.17
CA GLU A 148 31.76 -11.19 2.51
C GLU A 148 30.80 -10.70 3.60
N GLU A 149 30.33 -9.44 3.50
CA GLU A 149 29.36 -8.88 4.44
C GLU A 149 27.99 -9.57 4.36
N VAL A 150 27.59 -10.02 3.16
CA VAL A 150 26.35 -10.80 2.98
C VAL A 150 26.46 -12.17 3.64
N ILE A 151 27.60 -12.84 3.50
CA ILE A 151 27.85 -14.13 4.16
C ILE A 151 27.83 -13.95 5.68
N ASP A 152 28.56 -12.97 6.22
CA ASP A 152 28.58 -12.68 7.65
C ASP A 152 27.17 -12.35 8.20
N TYR A 153 26.37 -11.59 7.45
CA TYR A 153 25.00 -11.30 7.81
C TYR A 153 24.15 -12.57 7.98
N PHE A 154 24.23 -13.51 7.04
CA PHE A 154 23.43 -14.74 7.09
C PHE A 154 23.98 -15.75 8.10
N GLU A 155 25.29 -15.80 8.30
CA GLU A 155 25.92 -16.61 9.35
C GLU A 155 25.43 -16.17 10.75
N ASN A 156 25.36 -14.87 11.01
CA ASN A 156 24.85 -14.31 12.27
C ASN A 156 23.34 -14.49 12.49
N ARG A 157 22.60 -14.98 11.47
CA ARG A 157 21.15 -15.20 11.51
C ARG A 157 20.73 -16.66 11.55
N LYS A 158 21.69 -17.58 11.69
CA LYS A 158 21.40 -19.00 11.94
C LYS A 158 20.59 -19.16 13.23
N ARG A 159 19.56 -20.00 13.21
CA ARG A 159 18.74 -20.25 14.40
C ARG A 159 19.53 -21.01 15.45
N GLU A 160 19.73 -20.41 16.62
CA GLU A 160 20.25 -21.12 17.78
C GLU A 160 19.21 -22.09 18.33
N ARG A 161 19.63 -23.31 18.73
CA ARG A 161 18.74 -24.22 19.47
C ARG A 161 18.80 -23.83 20.95
N LEU A 162 17.62 -23.57 21.53
CA LEU A 162 17.39 -23.37 22.97
C LEU A 162 18.17 -22.21 23.61
N PHE A 163 17.60 -20.99 23.62
CA PHE A 163 18.14 -19.83 24.35
C PHE A 163 19.67 -19.59 24.22
N GLY A 164 20.26 -19.87 23.05
CA GLY A 164 21.69 -19.67 22.78
C GLY A 164 22.66 -20.65 23.43
N LEU A 165 22.17 -21.76 23.99
CA LEU A 165 23.00 -22.76 24.67
C LEU A 165 23.58 -23.82 23.72
N PHE A 166 23.01 -24.02 22.53
CA PHE A 166 23.50 -24.98 21.55
C PHE A 166 23.78 -24.32 20.19
N PRO A 167 24.91 -24.65 19.53
CA PRO A 167 25.21 -24.16 18.20
C PRO A 167 24.12 -24.56 17.21
N SER A 168 23.83 -23.67 16.27
CA SER A 168 22.86 -23.92 15.20
C SER A 168 23.26 -25.12 14.35
N ASP A 169 22.29 -25.98 14.03
CA ASP A 169 22.43 -27.06 13.06
C ASP A 169 22.15 -26.63 11.61
N GLU A 170 21.89 -25.34 11.39
CA GLU A 170 21.65 -24.77 10.06
C GLU A 170 22.97 -24.53 9.31
N LYS A 171 23.04 -25.02 8.07
CA LYS A 171 24.12 -24.73 7.12
C LYS A 171 23.59 -23.90 5.96
N ILE A 172 24.37 -22.91 5.53
CA ILE A 172 24.09 -22.15 4.31
C ILE A 172 24.45 -23.04 3.12
N VAL A 173 23.49 -23.26 2.22
CA VAL A 173 23.67 -24.05 1.00
C VAL A 173 23.97 -23.15 -0.18
N GLU A 174 23.20 -22.08 -0.32
CA GLU A 174 23.23 -21.19 -1.48
C GLU A 174 22.78 -19.78 -1.09
N ILE A 175 23.38 -18.78 -1.72
CA ILE A 175 22.99 -17.37 -1.62
C ILE A 175 22.78 -16.84 -3.03
N ASP A 176 21.52 -16.66 -3.42
CA ASP A 176 21.15 -16.12 -4.72
C ASP A 176 21.19 -14.60 -4.70
N ARG A 177 21.70 -14.01 -5.79
CA ARG A 177 21.62 -12.57 -6.07
C ARG A 177 20.43 -12.33 -6.97
N ARG A 178 19.43 -11.55 -6.51
CA ARG A 178 18.18 -11.37 -7.25
C ARG A 178 17.70 -9.92 -7.27
N TYR A 179 16.92 -9.59 -8.28
CA TYR A 179 16.29 -8.28 -8.43
C TYR A 179 14.79 -8.37 -8.22
N ILE A 180 14.25 -7.47 -7.38
CA ILE A 180 12.81 -7.23 -7.32
C ILE A 180 12.45 -6.28 -8.48
N PRO A 181 11.52 -6.66 -9.39
CA PRO A 181 11.02 -5.78 -10.43
C PRO A 181 10.07 -4.73 -9.83
N LEU A 182 10.46 -3.46 -9.88
CA LEU A 182 9.67 -2.33 -9.38
C LEU A 182 9.10 -1.50 -10.53
N ALA A 183 7.78 -1.35 -10.59
CA ALA A 183 7.17 -0.32 -11.42
C ALA A 183 7.27 1.05 -10.74
N GLN A 184 7.87 2.00 -11.44
CA GLN A 184 7.99 3.39 -11.01
C GLN A 184 6.80 4.18 -11.56
N PHE A 185 6.02 4.79 -10.66
CA PHE A 185 4.91 5.68 -10.98
C PHE A 185 5.23 7.10 -10.54
N ARG A 186 5.07 8.06 -11.45
CA ARG A 186 5.30 9.47 -11.18
C ARG A 186 3.98 10.15 -10.82
N PHE A 187 3.90 10.65 -9.60
CA PHE A 187 2.81 11.46 -9.08
C PHE A 187 3.17 12.93 -9.26
N ARG A 188 2.35 13.65 -10.03
CA ARG A 188 2.48 15.09 -10.24
C ARG A 188 1.30 15.80 -9.58
N GLN A 189 1.60 16.59 -8.56
CA GLN A 189 0.63 17.42 -7.85
C GLN A 189 0.97 18.90 -8.07
N ILE A 190 -0.04 19.71 -8.41
CA ILE A 190 0.11 21.16 -8.52
C ILE A 190 -0.43 21.77 -7.23
N LEU A 191 0.45 22.38 -6.43
CA LEU A 191 0.09 23.03 -5.16
C LEU A 191 0.67 24.45 -5.14
N ASN A 192 -0.19 25.48 -5.08
CA ASN A 192 0.20 26.90 -5.01
C ASN A 192 1.25 27.28 -6.08
N ASP A 193 0.98 26.96 -7.35
CA ASP A 193 1.88 27.15 -8.51
C ASP A 193 3.25 26.45 -8.44
N LYS A 194 3.46 25.56 -7.46
CA LYS A 194 4.61 24.67 -7.41
C LYS A 194 4.22 23.26 -7.80
N GLU A 195 4.96 22.71 -8.74
CA GLU A 195 4.85 21.31 -9.14
C GLU A 195 5.63 20.44 -8.16
N ILE A 196 4.91 19.60 -7.42
CA ILE A 196 5.51 18.59 -6.55
C ILE A 196 5.47 17.27 -7.32
N ILE A 197 6.65 16.73 -7.57
CA ILE A 197 6.83 15.42 -8.20
C ILE A 197 7.26 14.43 -7.12
N ARG A 198 6.61 13.27 -7.08
CA ARG A 198 6.96 12.14 -6.21
C ARG A 198 6.97 10.86 -7.03
N ASN A 199 8.00 10.05 -6.86
CA ASN A 199 8.05 8.73 -7.46
C ASN A 199 7.55 7.70 -6.44
N VAL A 200 6.69 6.79 -6.86
CA VAL A 200 6.17 5.68 -6.05
C VAL A 200 6.58 4.38 -6.73
N TYR A 201 7.04 3.42 -5.93
CA TYR A 201 7.57 2.15 -6.43
C TYR A 201 6.67 1.00 -5.97
N VAL A 202 6.20 0.20 -6.92
CA VAL A 202 5.37 -0.97 -6.64
C VAL A 202 6.11 -2.23 -7.09
N ASP A 203 6.25 -3.18 -6.19
CA ASP A 203 6.82 -4.50 -6.46
C ASP A 203 5.87 -5.27 -7.39
N LEU A 204 6.30 -5.54 -8.62
CA LEU A 204 5.52 -6.27 -9.63
C LEU A 204 5.48 -7.78 -9.39
N HIS A 205 6.34 -8.31 -8.51
CA HIS A 205 6.30 -9.70 -8.10
C HIS A 205 5.26 -9.91 -6.98
N SER A 206 5.21 -9.00 -6.01
CA SER A 206 4.32 -9.14 -4.82
C SER A 206 3.07 -8.27 -4.82
N GLY A 207 3.02 -7.19 -5.60
CA GLY A 207 1.92 -6.20 -5.59
C GLY A 207 1.99 -5.20 -4.43
N ASP A 208 3.07 -5.24 -3.63
CA ASP A 208 3.27 -4.34 -2.48
C ASP A 208 3.88 -3.00 -2.93
N VAL A 209 3.38 -1.90 -2.34
CA VAL A 209 3.94 -0.57 -2.52
C VAL A 209 5.08 -0.37 -1.51
N LEU A 210 6.24 0.05 -2.00
CA LEU A 210 7.41 0.24 -1.17
C LEU A 210 7.52 1.67 -0.69
N TYR A 211 7.86 1.84 0.59
CA TYR A 211 8.18 3.12 1.19
C TYR A 211 9.32 2.98 2.19
N LEU A 212 9.98 4.07 2.52
CA LEU A 212 11.08 4.10 3.47
C LEU A 212 10.60 4.56 4.84
N GLU A 213 10.99 3.84 5.89
CA GLU A 213 10.85 4.29 7.28
C GLU A 213 12.17 4.11 8.00
N GLU A 214 12.72 5.21 8.53
CA GLU A 214 14.09 5.28 9.03
C GLU A 214 15.10 4.82 7.96
N ASP A 215 15.77 3.68 8.15
CA ASP A 215 16.71 3.04 7.22
C ASP A 215 16.17 1.74 6.62
N LYS A 216 14.86 1.47 6.76
CA LYS A 216 14.22 0.22 6.34
C LYS A 216 13.20 0.45 5.24
N ILE A 217 13.19 -0.47 4.28
CA ILE A 217 12.14 -0.53 3.26
C ILE A 217 10.96 -1.29 3.85
N MET A 218 9.84 -0.59 3.95
CA MET A 218 8.56 -1.10 4.39
C MET A 218 7.68 -1.41 3.17
N ARG A 219 6.62 -2.20 3.40
CA ARG A 219 5.71 -2.68 2.36
C ARG A 219 4.27 -2.39 2.78
N ASP A 220 3.51 -1.72 1.91
CA ASP A 220 2.07 -1.54 2.06
C ASP A 220 1.35 -2.36 0.98
N ASP A 221 0.41 -3.19 1.40
CA ASP A 221 -0.28 -4.15 0.54
C ASP A 221 -1.61 -3.63 -0.03
N PHE A 222 -1.91 -2.33 0.11
CA PHE A 222 -3.20 -1.78 -0.32
C PHE A 222 -3.51 -2.02 -1.81
N ILE A 223 -2.49 -2.01 -2.68
CA ILE A 223 -2.64 -2.34 -4.10
C ILE A 223 -2.89 -3.84 -4.29
N ARG A 224 -2.06 -4.69 -3.68
CA ARG A 224 -2.25 -6.15 -3.70
C ARG A 224 -3.66 -6.56 -3.26
N ARG A 225 -4.18 -5.96 -2.18
CA ARG A 225 -5.54 -6.24 -1.68
C ARG A 225 -6.64 -6.01 -2.72
N ILE A 226 -6.44 -5.03 -3.60
CA ILE A 226 -7.36 -4.68 -4.71
C ILE A 226 -7.09 -5.57 -5.93
N MET A 227 -5.82 -5.79 -6.28
CA MET A 227 -5.43 -6.62 -7.42
C MET A 227 -5.86 -8.08 -7.26
N ASP A 228 -5.79 -8.62 -6.04
CA ASP A 228 -6.19 -10.00 -5.72
C ASP A 228 -7.71 -10.17 -5.57
N LEU A 229 -8.51 -9.20 -5.99
CA LEU A 229 -9.96 -9.35 -6.04
C LEU A 229 -10.38 -10.09 -7.33
N PRO A 230 -11.40 -10.96 -7.27
CA PRO A 230 -12.06 -11.45 -8.47
C PRO A 230 -12.52 -10.29 -9.36
N GLN A 231 -12.49 -10.46 -10.69
CA GLN A 231 -12.78 -9.40 -11.65
C GLN A 231 -14.10 -8.66 -11.38
N ASP A 232 -15.18 -9.41 -11.08
CA ASP A 232 -16.48 -8.83 -10.73
C ASP A 232 -16.40 -7.96 -9.46
N ALA A 233 -15.67 -8.41 -8.45
CA ALA A 233 -15.47 -7.69 -7.19
C ALA A 233 -14.59 -6.46 -7.34
N LYS A 234 -13.55 -6.56 -8.17
CA LYS A 234 -12.69 -5.43 -8.51
C LYS A 234 -13.51 -4.34 -9.21
N LYS A 235 -14.34 -4.69 -10.19
CA LYS A 235 -15.20 -3.75 -10.91
C LYS A 235 -16.20 -3.05 -9.98
N GLU A 236 -16.94 -3.80 -9.18
CA GLU A 236 -17.89 -3.23 -8.21
C GLU A 236 -17.20 -2.33 -7.17
N TYR A 237 -16.01 -2.72 -6.69
CA TYR A 237 -15.24 -1.91 -5.76
C TYR A 237 -14.74 -0.61 -6.40
N MET A 238 -14.30 -0.67 -7.65
CA MET A 238 -13.86 0.52 -8.40
C MET A 238 -15.03 1.47 -8.70
N ASP A 239 -16.21 0.94 -8.98
CA ASP A 239 -17.43 1.74 -9.11
C ASP A 239 -17.79 2.39 -7.76
N LEU A 240 -17.71 1.67 -6.64
CA LEU A 240 -17.89 2.24 -5.31
C LEU A 240 -16.88 3.37 -5.02
N ILE A 241 -15.59 3.20 -5.37
CA ILE A 241 -14.59 4.27 -5.24
C ILE A 241 -14.94 5.49 -6.11
N ARG A 242 -15.51 5.26 -7.29
CA ARG A 242 -15.87 6.34 -8.23
C ARG A 242 -17.04 7.16 -7.73
N TYR A 243 -18.09 6.50 -7.27
CA TYR A 243 -19.37 7.12 -6.88
C TYR A 243 -19.48 7.43 -5.38
N GLY A 244 -18.56 6.91 -4.55
CA GLY A 244 -18.48 7.16 -3.11
C GLY A 244 -19.42 6.27 -2.28
N GLU A 245 -20.71 6.29 -2.62
CA GLU A 245 -21.75 5.50 -1.96
C GLU A 245 -22.68 4.89 -3.00
N LEU A 246 -22.97 3.59 -2.87
CA LEU A 246 -23.97 2.92 -3.71
C LEU A 246 -25.06 2.31 -2.84
N LYS A 247 -26.29 2.33 -3.34
CA LYS A 247 -27.39 1.63 -2.67
C LYS A 247 -27.12 0.14 -2.67
N HIS A 248 -27.45 -0.55 -1.58
CA HIS A 248 -27.25 -1.99 -1.45
C HIS A 248 -27.92 -2.78 -2.57
N LYS A 249 -28.98 -2.28 -3.22
CA LYS A 249 -29.59 -2.94 -4.38
C LYS A 249 -28.66 -3.11 -5.59
N TYR A 250 -27.64 -2.25 -5.74
CA TYR A 250 -26.68 -2.29 -6.83
C TYR A 250 -25.42 -3.12 -6.50
N VAL A 251 -25.20 -3.42 -5.22
CA VAL A 251 -24.06 -4.21 -4.71
C VAL A 251 -24.64 -5.32 -3.84
N LYS A 252 -25.06 -6.45 -4.46
CA LYS A 252 -25.64 -7.61 -3.75
C LYS A 252 -24.94 -8.90 -4.15
N GLY A 253 -24.90 -9.84 -3.20
CA GLY A 253 -24.54 -11.23 -3.46
C GLY A 253 -23.14 -11.61 -3.04
N LYS A 254 -22.52 -12.52 -3.79
CA LYS A 254 -21.20 -13.09 -3.48
C LYS A 254 -20.11 -12.00 -3.43
N THR A 255 -20.22 -11.00 -4.28
CA THR A 255 -19.26 -9.90 -4.41
C THR A 255 -19.19 -9.03 -3.16
N LEU A 256 -20.34 -8.56 -2.65
CA LEU A 256 -20.40 -7.78 -1.42
C LEU A 256 -19.80 -8.54 -0.22
N ASN A 257 -20.10 -9.84 -0.10
CA ASN A 257 -19.55 -10.67 0.97
C ASN A 257 -18.00 -10.78 0.88
N ILE A 258 -17.44 -10.83 -0.33
CA ILE A 258 -15.99 -10.84 -0.53
C ILE A 258 -15.39 -9.49 -0.11
N LEU A 259 -16.02 -8.38 -0.51
CA LEU A 259 -15.57 -7.03 -0.16
C LEU A 259 -15.65 -6.74 1.34
N GLU A 260 -16.72 -7.17 2.01
CA GLU A 260 -16.87 -7.09 3.46
C GLU A 260 -15.82 -7.94 4.20
N ARG A 261 -15.61 -9.19 3.78
CA ARG A 261 -14.58 -10.08 4.39
C ARG A 261 -13.16 -9.54 4.22
N LYS A 262 -12.86 -8.91 3.09
CA LYS A 262 -11.58 -8.24 2.86
C LYS A 262 -11.50 -6.85 3.54
N GLY A 263 -12.55 -6.41 4.24
CA GLY A 263 -12.57 -5.14 4.97
C GLY A 263 -12.56 -3.90 4.07
N LEU A 264 -12.98 -4.04 2.81
CA LEU A 264 -12.95 -2.97 1.81
C LEU A 264 -14.22 -2.14 1.77
N VAL A 265 -15.29 -2.56 2.46
CA VAL A 265 -16.62 -1.94 2.40
C VAL A 265 -17.30 -2.01 3.77
N ILE A 266 -18.04 -0.97 4.13
CA ILE A 266 -18.97 -0.94 5.27
C ILE A 266 -20.39 -0.84 4.73
N VAL A 267 -21.28 -1.70 5.22
CA VAL A 267 -22.71 -1.60 4.97
C VAL A 267 -23.36 -0.84 6.11
N GLN A 268 -23.86 0.35 5.82
CA GLN A 268 -24.59 1.19 6.77
C GLN A 268 -26.10 1.02 6.54
N MET A 269 -26.85 0.92 7.65
CA MET A 269 -28.31 1.04 7.61
C MET A 269 -28.66 2.52 7.60
N ASP A 270 -29.59 2.94 6.73
CA ASP A 270 -30.16 4.29 6.77
C ASP A 270 -30.63 4.61 8.19
N GLY A 271 -30.08 5.69 8.77
CA GLY A 271 -30.44 6.18 10.11
C GLY A 271 -29.46 5.86 11.24
N ARG A 272 -28.19 5.51 10.96
CA ARG A 272 -27.13 5.44 11.99
C ARG A 272 -25.97 6.40 11.75
N GLY A 273 -26.26 7.54 11.15
CA GLY A 273 -25.45 8.76 11.21
C GLY A 273 -26.23 9.79 12.03
N ASP A 274 -25.57 10.32 13.06
CA ASP A 274 -26.03 11.37 13.99
C ASP A 274 -27.07 10.95 15.05
N LYS A 275 -26.57 10.41 16.17
CA LYS A 275 -27.26 10.46 17.47
C LYS A 275 -27.78 11.86 17.83
N LEU A 276 -27.18 12.91 17.27
CA LEU A 276 -27.58 14.30 17.44
C LEU A 276 -28.86 14.64 16.65
N ASN A 277 -29.02 14.12 15.43
CA ASN A 277 -30.20 14.37 14.60
C ASN A 277 -31.42 13.61 15.10
N LEU A 278 -31.24 12.43 15.71
CA LEU A 278 -32.33 11.71 16.39
C LEU A 278 -32.91 12.52 17.56
N ILE A 279 -32.06 13.19 18.34
CA ILE A 279 -32.50 14.06 19.45
C ILE A 279 -33.15 15.33 18.90
N LEU A 280 -32.62 15.91 17.82
CA LEU A 280 -33.18 17.09 17.17
C LEU A 280 -34.53 16.80 16.49
N ASP A 281 -34.70 15.63 15.88
CA ASP A 281 -35.97 15.19 15.30
C ASP A 281 -36.99 14.86 16.41
N GLU A 282 -36.59 14.23 17.52
CA GLU A 282 -37.49 14.04 18.68
C GLU A 282 -37.92 15.36 19.32
N ILE A 283 -37.01 16.35 19.40
CA ILE A 283 -37.33 17.69 19.89
C ILE A 283 -38.23 18.43 18.89
N SER A 284 -37.95 18.33 17.59
CA SER A 284 -38.77 18.93 16.54
C SER A 284 -40.17 18.33 16.54
N ASP A 285 -40.30 17.01 16.63
CA ASP A 285 -41.58 16.31 16.70
C ASP A 285 -42.35 16.68 17.98
N ALA A 286 -41.68 16.79 19.14
CA ALA A 286 -42.31 17.26 20.37
C ALA A 286 -42.79 18.72 20.30
N VAL A 287 -42.05 19.59 19.61
CA VAL A 287 -42.43 20.99 19.34
C VAL A 287 -43.59 21.07 18.33
N THR A 288 -43.63 20.16 17.36
CA THR A 288 -44.71 20.12 16.35
C THR A 288 -46.00 19.57 16.95
N ILE A 289 -45.92 18.60 17.87
CA ILE A 289 -47.07 18.08 18.62
C ILE A 289 -47.66 19.17 19.52
N THR A 290 -46.81 19.91 20.26
CA THR A 290 -47.28 21.01 21.14
C THR A 290 -47.82 22.23 20.39
N THR A 291 -47.41 22.45 19.14
CA THR A 291 -47.96 23.53 18.29
C THR A 291 -49.19 23.09 17.49
N SER A 292 -49.37 21.79 17.26
CA SER A 292 -50.55 21.24 16.57
C SER A 292 -51.79 21.09 17.46
N GLU A 293 -51.63 21.08 18.79
CA GLU A 293 -52.76 21.03 19.75
C GLU A 293 -53.57 22.35 19.84
N ILE A 294 -53.21 23.40 19.09
CA ILE A 294 -53.93 24.69 19.07
C ILE A 294 -54.87 24.82 17.84
N SER A 295 -54.90 23.85 16.93
CA SER A 295 -55.76 23.92 15.73
C SER A 295 -56.75 22.75 15.70
N THR A 296 -58.02 23.09 15.55
CA THR A 296 -59.19 22.19 15.61
C THR A 296 -59.15 20.98 14.65
N PRO A 297 -59.93 19.91 14.95
CA PRO A 297 -59.79 18.61 14.29
C PRO A 297 -60.74 18.48 13.10
N THR A 298 -60.22 18.16 11.91
CA THR A 298 -60.92 17.35 10.89
C THR A 298 -60.03 17.13 9.68
N SER A 299 -59.58 15.88 9.48
CA SER A 299 -59.57 15.15 8.20
C SER A 299 -58.69 13.92 8.34
N GLU A 300 -59.10 12.84 7.70
CA GLU A 300 -58.53 11.50 7.79
C GLU A 300 -57.01 11.49 7.53
N ALA A 301 -56.27 10.86 8.44
CA ALA A 301 -54.83 10.65 8.28
C ALA A 301 -54.56 9.76 7.05
N PRO A 302 -53.74 10.19 6.07
CA PRO A 302 -53.34 9.33 4.99
C PRO A 302 -52.44 8.22 5.54
N LYS A 303 -52.75 6.95 5.22
CA LYS A 303 -51.93 5.79 5.58
C LYS A 303 -50.47 6.04 5.16
N LEU A 304 -49.58 6.27 6.13
CA LEU A 304 -48.14 6.29 5.90
C LEU A 304 -47.72 4.93 5.33
N LYS A 305 -47.33 4.91 4.06
CA LYS A 305 -46.51 3.83 3.50
C LYS A 305 -45.25 3.73 4.36
N LYS A 306 -45.02 2.59 5.02
CA LYS A 306 -43.71 2.24 5.58
C LYS A 306 -42.67 2.39 4.46
N ARG A 307 -41.86 3.46 4.51
CA ARG A 307 -40.63 3.53 3.72
C ARG A 307 -39.74 2.39 4.20
N GLU A 308 -39.49 1.40 3.34
CA GLU A 308 -38.42 0.43 3.58
C GLU A 308 -37.12 1.21 3.75
N LYS A 309 -36.49 1.10 4.92
CA LYS A 309 -35.18 1.70 5.17
C LYS A 309 -34.17 0.97 4.28
N GLU A 310 -33.71 1.61 3.21
CA GLU A 310 -32.76 1.01 2.27
C GLU A 310 -31.35 0.99 2.88
N LYS A 311 -30.67 -0.15 2.83
CA LYS A 311 -29.26 -0.22 3.24
C LYS A 311 -28.37 0.49 2.20
N GLN A 312 -27.35 1.19 2.67
CA GLN A 312 -26.33 1.82 1.83
C GLN A 312 -24.98 1.13 2.03
N VAL A 313 -24.18 1.10 0.97
CA VAL A 313 -22.90 0.42 0.91
C VAL A 313 -21.83 1.47 0.58
N ARG A 314 -20.84 1.61 1.47
CA ARG A 314 -19.76 2.59 1.33
C ARG A 314 -18.42 1.89 1.30
N ALA A 315 -17.59 2.22 0.31
CA ALA A 315 -16.21 1.72 0.27
C ALA A 315 -15.37 2.32 1.42
N ILE A 316 -14.59 1.47 2.08
CA ILE A 316 -13.46 1.87 2.89
C ILE A 316 -12.26 1.96 1.97
N ILE A 317 -11.77 3.18 1.74
CA ILE A 317 -10.55 3.39 0.98
C ILE A 317 -9.39 3.45 1.98
N TYR A 318 -8.73 2.32 2.20
CA TYR A 318 -7.43 2.31 2.85
C TYR A 318 -6.37 2.64 1.80
N LYS A 319 -5.92 3.89 1.77
CA LYS A 319 -4.79 4.31 0.94
C LYS A 319 -3.86 5.21 1.74
N PRO A 320 -2.52 5.01 1.64
CA PRO A 320 -1.58 5.88 2.33
C PRO A 320 -1.58 7.29 1.73
N GLU A 321 -1.20 8.27 2.52
CA GLU A 321 -0.88 9.60 1.99
C GLU A 321 0.51 9.53 1.38
N ILE A 322 0.62 9.74 0.06
CA ILE A 322 1.90 9.68 -0.65
C ILE A 322 2.72 10.92 -0.27
N ASP A 323 3.79 10.70 0.47
CA ASP A 323 4.77 11.72 0.83
C ASP A 323 6.17 11.34 0.32
N ILE A 324 7.19 12.08 0.74
CA ILE A 324 8.57 11.85 0.31
C ILE A 324 9.07 10.43 0.63
N SER A 325 8.51 9.73 1.61
CA SER A 325 8.94 8.38 2.01
C SER A 325 8.81 7.33 0.91
N PHE A 326 7.88 7.54 -0.04
CA PHE A 326 7.66 6.65 -1.16
C PHE A 326 8.70 6.85 -2.28
N ASP A 327 9.41 7.98 -2.29
CA ASP A 327 10.42 8.28 -3.30
C ASP A 327 11.76 7.61 -2.96
N LEU A 328 11.84 6.31 -3.24
CA LEU A 328 13.02 5.47 -3.00
C LEU A 328 14.31 6.04 -3.62
N GLU A 329 14.21 6.65 -4.82
CA GLU A 329 15.35 7.27 -5.50
C GLU A 329 15.83 8.56 -4.82
N HIS A 330 14.99 9.21 -4.01
CA HIS A 330 15.42 10.30 -3.16
C HIS A 330 16.49 9.85 -2.15
N PHE A 331 16.35 8.64 -1.58
CA PHE A 331 17.19 8.15 -0.46
C PHE A 331 18.31 7.20 -0.87
N MET A 332 18.16 6.51 -2.00
CA MET A 332 19.05 5.43 -2.41
C MET A 332 19.85 5.78 -3.66
N GLU A 333 21.04 5.19 -3.79
CA GLU A 333 21.86 5.34 -4.98
C GLU A 333 21.29 4.48 -6.12
N PHE A 334 21.07 5.12 -7.27
CA PHE A 334 20.52 4.52 -8.47
C PHE A 334 21.57 4.54 -9.59
N SER A 335 21.63 3.47 -10.38
CA SER A 335 22.47 3.35 -11.56
C SER A 335 21.65 2.95 -12.77
N LYS A 336 21.99 3.49 -13.94
CA LYS A 336 21.44 3.04 -15.23
C LYS A 336 22.03 1.69 -15.65
N GLU A 337 23.21 1.35 -15.15
CA GLU A 337 23.86 0.06 -15.42
C GLU A 337 23.29 -1.02 -14.51
N ILE A 338 22.73 -2.06 -15.13
CA ILE A 338 22.16 -3.22 -14.44
C ILE A 338 23.23 -4.30 -14.37
N LYS A 339 23.54 -4.78 -13.15
CA LYS A 339 24.51 -5.87 -12.97
C LYS A 339 23.90 -7.18 -13.44
N LYS A 340 24.58 -7.87 -14.36
CA LYS A 340 24.13 -9.17 -14.90
C LYS A 340 24.21 -10.32 -13.89
N GLU A 341 24.86 -10.12 -12.75
CA GLU A 341 25.02 -11.11 -11.68
C GLU A 341 23.73 -11.34 -10.88
N PHE A 342 22.71 -10.50 -11.07
CA PHE A 342 21.46 -10.55 -10.33
C PHE A 342 20.31 -10.94 -11.27
N ASP A 343 19.57 -11.99 -10.89
CA ASP A 343 18.45 -12.48 -11.69
C ASP A 343 17.13 -11.82 -11.24
N PRO A 344 16.32 -11.27 -12.17
CA PRO A 344 15.05 -10.67 -11.81
C PRO A 344 14.01 -11.72 -11.36
N ASP A 345 13.20 -11.35 -10.37
CA ASP A 345 12.01 -12.10 -9.98
C ASP A 345 10.94 -12.04 -11.09
N PRO A 346 10.07 -13.06 -11.20
CA PRO A 346 8.99 -13.04 -12.18
C PRO A 346 7.98 -11.92 -11.87
N ILE A 347 7.50 -11.27 -12.93
CA ILE A 347 6.45 -10.26 -12.86
C ILE A 347 5.10 -10.97 -12.80
N ASN A 348 4.37 -10.78 -11.69
CA ASN A 348 3.05 -11.38 -11.47
C ASN A 348 1.92 -10.37 -11.67
N TYR A 349 2.20 -9.07 -11.49
CA TYR A 349 1.22 -8.00 -11.59
C TYR A 349 1.56 -7.08 -12.78
N LYS A 350 0.55 -6.75 -13.59
CA LYS A 350 0.72 -5.84 -14.72
C LYS A 350 0.69 -4.37 -14.28
N TYR A 351 1.59 -3.55 -14.84
CA TYR A 351 1.77 -2.15 -14.42
C TYR A 351 0.60 -1.23 -14.85
N ASP A 352 -0.09 -1.57 -15.93
CA ASP A 352 -1.24 -0.84 -16.48
C ASP A 352 -2.46 -0.97 -15.57
N GLU A 353 -2.74 -2.18 -15.08
CA GLU A 353 -3.80 -2.39 -14.08
C GLU A 353 -3.52 -1.63 -12.77
N ILE A 354 -2.26 -1.60 -12.34
CA ILE A 354 -1.84 -0.83 -11.16
C ILE A 354 -2.00 0.67 -11.43
N LEU A 355 -1.62 1.16 -12.62
CA LEU A 355 -1.78 2.55 -13.01
C LEU A 355 -3.25 2.99 -12.92
N ASP A 356 -4.16 2.17 -13.43
CA ASP A 356 -5.60 2.44 -13.37
C ASP A 356 -6.10 2.53 -11.92
N ILE A 357 -5.65 1.62 -11.04
CA ILE A 357 -5.98 1.67 -9.62
C ILE A 357 -5.48 2.97 -8.98
N LEU A 358 -4.21 3.32 -9.20
CA LEU A 358 -3.62 4.53 -8.64
C LEU A 358 -4.34 5.79 -9.12
N GLN A 359 -4.67 5.90 -10.40
CA GLN A 359 -5.41 7.03 -10.97
C GLN A 359 -6.81 7.17 -10.38
N ASN A 360 -7.51 6.05 -10.14
CA ASN A 360 -8.84 6.07 -9.52
C ASN A 360 -8.78 6.44 -8.03
N LEU A 361 -7.74 6.00 -7.31
CA LEU A 361 -7.56 6.28 -5.87
C LEU A 361 -7.06 7.70 -5.58
N TYR A 362 -6.21 8.24 -6.45
CA TYR A 362 -5.56 9.55 -6.28
C TYR A 362 -5.98 10.52 -7.39
N LYS A 363 -7.29 10.75 -7.53
CA LYS A 363 -7.90 11.62 -8.56
C LYS A 363 -7.35 13.06 -8.62
N LYS A 364 -6.71 13.53 -7.55
CA LYS A 364 -6.12 14.88 -7.47
C LYS A 364 -4.75 14.98 -8.16
N ASP A 365 -4.08 13.85 -8.34
CA ASP A 365 -2.71 13.78 -8.82
C ASP A 365 -2.70 13.28 -10.26
N LYS A 366 -1.85 13.87 -11.11
CA LYS A 366 -1.60 13.33 -12.45
C LYS A 366 -0.57 12.22 -12.31
N ILE A 367 -0.99 10.98 -12.54
CA ILE A 367 -0.14 9.79 -12.35
C ILE A 367 0.19 9.18 -13.70
N SER A 368 1.48 8.93 -13.93
CA SER A 368 1.99 8.25 -15.13
C SER A 368 2.96 7.15 -14.75
N TYR A 369 2.93 6.04 -15.48
CA TYR A 369 4.00 5.05 -15.43
C TYR A 369 5.28 5.65 -16.01
N ASP A 370 6.37 5.61 -15.25
CA ASP A 370 7.66 6.10 -15.70
C ASP A 370 8.49 4.95 -16.29
N GLY A 371 8.60 3.80 -15.62
CA GLY A 371 9.34 2.64 -16.13
C GLY A 371 9.57 1.54 -15.12
N LEU A 372 10.29 0.50 -15.55
CA LEU A 372 10.70 -0.62 -14.71
C LEU A 372 12.08 -0.33 -14.09
N VAL A 373 12.22 -0.57 -12.80
CA VAL A 373 13.47 -0.39 -12.03
C VAL A 373 13.73 -1.64 -11.20
N TYR A 374 14.99 -2.00 -11.01
CA TYR A 374 15.34 -3.15 -10.17
C TYR A 374 15.84 -2.76 -8.78
N LEU A 375 15.41 -3.49 -7.76
CA LEU A 375 15.91 -3.39 -6.39
C LEU A 375 16.68 -4.67 -6.02
N PRO A 376 18.00 -4.61 -5.72
CA PRO A 376 18.79 -5.78 -5.42
C PRO A 376 18.44 -6.35 -4.04
N TYR A 377 18.43 -7.68 -3.97
CA TYR A 377 18.36 -8.41 -2.72
C TYR A 377 19.13 -9.73 -2.81
N TYR A 378 19.45 -10.29 -1.66
CA TYR A 378 20.10 -11.60 -1.53
C TYR A 378 19.12 -12.58 -0.89
N LYS A 379 19.07 -13.80 -1.40
CA LYS A 379 18.20 -14.87 -0.90
C LYS A 379 19.07 -16.04 -0.44
N CYS A 380 19.10 -16.29 0.86
CA CYS A 380 19.89 -17.37 1.45
C CYS A 380 19.01 -18.60 1.69
N LYS A 381 19.51 -19.78 1.29
CA LYS A 381 18.93 -21.09 1.59
C LYS A 381 19.71 -21.75 2.72
N TYR A 382 19.02 -21.98 3.84
CA TYR A 382 19.51 -22.76 4.97
C TYR A 382 18.95 -24.17 4.91
N VAL A 383 19.78 -25.15 5.26
CA VAL A 383 19.35 -26.55 5.42
C VAL A 383 19.81 -27.04 6.79
N THR A 384 18.89 -27.64 7.53
CA THR A 384 19.17 -28.30 8.82
C THR A 384 19.66 -29.72 8.60
N SER A 385 20.19 -30.33 9.66
CA SER A 385 20.60 -31.75 9.62
C SER A 385 19.45 -32.71 9.28
N ASP A 386 18.21 -32.29 9.56
CA ASP A 386 16.98 -33.03 9.28
C ASP A 386 16.40 -32.72 7.88
N ASN A 387 17.20 -32.14 6.96
CA ASN A 387 16.80 -31.73 5.61
C ASN A 387 15.62 -30.72 5.54
N VAL A 388 15.35 -29.99 6.63
CA VAL A 388 14.37 -28.90 6.59
C VAL A 388 15.02 -27.68 5.95
N GLU A 389 14.41 -27.19 4.87
CA GLU A 389 14.83 -25.98 4.15
C GLU A 389 14.19 -24.73 4.76
N ARG A 390 15.00 -23.68 4.96
CA ARG A 390 14.55 -22.33 5.33
C ARG A 390 15.15 -21.32 4.39
N TYR A 391 14.37 -20.32 3.99
CA TYR A 391 14.85 -19.21 3.17
C TYR A 391 14.86 -17.92 4.00
N ASP A 392 15.87 -17.09 3.81
CA ASP A 392 15.92 -15.72 4.35
C ASP A 392 16.28 -14.73 3.24
N LYS A 393 15.85 -13.48 3.41
CA LYS A 393 16.05 -12.41 2.43
C LYS A 393 16.75 -11.22 3.08
N LEU A 394 17.77 -10.70 2.39
CA LEU A 394 18.46 -9.46 2.73
C LEU A 394 18.22 -8.43 1.64
N ILE A 395 17.41 -7.42 1.92
CA ILE A 395 17.21 -6.25 1.06
C ILE A 395 18.08 -5.13 1.62
N ALA A 396 19.12 -4.76 0.89
CA ALA A 396 20.10 -3.81 1.38
C ALA A 396 20.67 -2.94 0.25
N PRO A 397 19.87 -1.98 -0.23
CA PRO A 397 20.34 -0.98 -1.17
C PRO A 397 21.32 -0.02 -0.50
N LYS A 398 22.18 0.58 -1.31
CA LYS A 398 23.14 1.59 -0.90
C LYS A 398 22.42 2.92 -0.73
N PHE A 399 22.36 3.39 0.50
CA PHE A 399 21.77 4.69 0.84
C PHE A 399 22.71 5.85 0.52
N LYS A 400 22.13 6.99 0.15
CA LYS A 400 22.89 8.24 -0.08
C LYS A 400 23.56 8.74 1.20
N PRO A 401 24.63 9.57 1.11
CA PRO A 401 25.43 9.97 2.27
C PRO A 401 24.68 10.77 3.36
N PHE A 402 23.52 11.35 3.04
CA PHE A 402 22.71 12.06 4.02
C PHE A 402 21.94 11.13 4.95
N MET A 403 21.79 9.85 4.62
CA MET A 403 21.16 8.87 5.50
C MET A 403 22.03 8.61 6.74
N PRO A 404 21.43 8.42 7.91
CA PRO A 404 22.17 8.26 9.15
C PRO A 404 22.80 6.86 9.21
N LYS A 405 24.01 6.79 9.77
CA LYS A 405 24.67 5.52 10.09
C LYS A 405 24.35 5.17 11.53
N PHE A 406 23.22 4.50 11.76
CA PHE A 406 22.71 4.21 13.12
C PHE A 406 23.71 3.42 13.98
N ASP A 407 24.56 2.59 13.37
CA ASP A 407 25.56 1.75 14.05
C ASP A 407 26.66 2.57 14.73
N LYS A 408 26.89 3.82 14.31
CA LYS A 408 28.00 4.65 14.78
C LYS A 408 27.68 5.46 16.04
N TYR A 409 26.41 5.60 16.42
CA TYR A 409 25.97 6.57 17.43
C TYR A 409 25.01 5.98 18.48
N LEU A 410 25.44 4.94 19.19
CA LEU A 410 24.61 4.19 20.16
C LEU A 410 23.96 5.11 21.22
N ILE A 411 24.71 6.06 21.78
CA ILE A 411 24.20 6.95 22.83
C ILE A 411 23.11 7.91 22.31
N TYR A 412 23.24 8.39 21.08
CA TYR A 412 22.23 9.24 20.43
C TYR A 412 20.97 8.43 20.13
N ARG A 413 21.12 7.15 19.76
CA ARG A 413 19.98 6.25 19.55
C ARG A 413 19.21 6.02 20.84
N ILE A 414 19.89 5.85 21.97
CA ILE A 414 19.24 5.70 23.29
C ILE A 414 18.47 6.97 23.64
N ILE A 415 19.07 8.15 23.47
CA ILE A 415 18.42 9.45 23.71
C ILE A 415 17.23 9.67 22.78
N ASP A 416 17.34 9.26 21.51
CA ASP A 416 16.25 9.34 20.54
C ASP A 416 15.10 8.39 20.89
N LYS A 417 15.40 7.22 21.44
CA LYS A 417 14.43 6.17 21.78
C LYS A 417 13.77 6.40 23.14
N PHE A 418 14.50 6.97 24.09
CA PHE A 418 14.06 7.21 25.47
C PHE A 418 14.38 8.64 25.95
N PRO A 419 13.77 9.65 25.33
CA PRO A 419 14.08 11.06 25.58
C PRO A 419 13.72 11.55 26.99
N ALA A 420 12.82 10.86 27.70
CA ALA A 420 12.39 11.27 29.03
C ALA A 420 13.32 10.79 30.15
N ILE A 421 14.03 9.67 29.96
CA ILE A 421 14.72 8.95 31.04
C ILE A 421 15.75 9.83 31.78
N PRO A 422 16.66 10.55 31.09
CA PRO A 422 17.66 11.38 31.79
C PRO A 422 17.02 12.47 32.66
N TYR A 423 15.94 13.10 32.20
CA TYR A 423 15.24 14.15 32.94
C TYR A 423 14.46 13.61 34.13
N LEU A 424 13.81 12.44 33.97
CA LEU A 424 13.10 11.78 35.07
C LEU A 424 14.05 11.34 36.18
N PHE A 425 15.24 10.83 35.81
CA PHE A 425 16.26 10.49 36.80
C PHE A 425 16.69 11.70 37.63
N ILE A 426 16.97 12.84 36.97
CA ILE A 426 17.32 14.09 37.66
C ILE A 426 16.16 14.60 38.52
N ALA A 427 14.92 14.50 38.04
CA ALA A 427 13.73 14.87 38.79
C ALA A 427 13.55 14.01 40.06
N ILE A 428 13.74 12.69 39.96
CA ILE A 428 13.69 11.79 41.13
C ILE A 428 14.78 12.14 42.14
N MET A 429 16.00 12.42 41.69
CA MET A 429 17.08 12.87 42.58
C MET A 429 16.73 14.19 43.27
N TYR A 430 16.16 15.15 42.54
CA TYR A 430 15.71 16.42 43.12
C TYR A 430 14.62 16.22 44.17
N LEU A 431 13.64 15.33 43.91
CA LEU A 431 12.60 14.96 44.86
C LEU A 431 13.18 14.38 46.15
N ILE A 432 14.11 13.43 46.04
CA ILE A 432 14.73 12.75 47.18
C ILE A 432 15.57 13.72 48.04
N ILE A 433 16.30 14.64 47.41
CA ILE A 433 17.13 15.64 48.13
C ILE A 433 16.25 16.64 48.89
N ASN A 434 15.07 16.98 48.35
CA ASN A 434 14.20 18.05 48.89
C ASN A 434 12.95 17.52 49.61
N LEU A 435 12.97 16.30 50.13
CA LEU A 435 11.82 15.70 50.86
C LEU A 435 11.33 16.53 52.05
N LYS A 436 12.18 17.40 52.62
CA LYS A 436 11.82 18.30 53.73
C LYS A 436 10.95 19.49 53.31
N GLU A 437 10.98 19.86 52.03
CA GLU A 437 10.21 20.98 51.45
C GLU A 437 9.17 20.42 50.45
N ILE A 438 8.43 19.37 50.84
CA ILE A 438 7.60 18.59 49.90
C ILE A 438 6.53 19.43 49.19
N ASP A 439 5.91 20.40 49.86
CA ASP A 439 4.87 21.24 49.27
C ASP A 439 5.43 22.11 48.12
N LYS A 440 6.63 22.66 48.31
CA LYS A 440 7.33 23.42 47.28
C LYS A 440 7.75 22.53 46.11
N VAL A 441 8.20 21.31 46.39
CA VAL A 441 8.59 20.34 45.37
C VAL A 441 7.38 19.90 44.54
N ILE A 442 6.24 19.67 45.17
CA ILE A 442 4.95 19.41 44.50
C ILE A 442 4.59 20.59 43.59
N HIS A 443 4.64 21.82 44.09
CA HIS A 443 4.34 23.00 43.29
C HIS A 443 5.27 23.13 42.05
N ILE A 444 6.57 22.86 42.22
CA ILE A 444 7.56 22.89 41.13
C ILE A 444 7.23 21.84 40.06
N PHE A 445 6.95 20.59 40.45
CA PHE A 445 6.65 19.52 39.49
C PHE A 445 5.30 19.71 38.81
N SER A 446 4.30 20.24 39.52
CA SER A 446 3.03 20.69 38.95
C SER A 446 3.26 21.76 37.86
N SER A 447 4.04 22.80 38.17
CA SER A 447 4.41 23.84 37.21
C SER A 447 5.20 23.29 36.01
N ALA A 448 6.12 22.34 36.26
CA ALA A 448 6.89 21.68 35.20
C ALA A 448 6.01 20.82 34.29
N PHE A 449 4.96 20.19 34.83
CA PHE A 449 3.99 19.45 34.02
C PHE A 449 3.21 20.37 33.09
N ILE A 450 2.75 21.52 33.58
CA ILE A 450 2.07 22.54 32.77
C ILE A 450 3.00 23.03 31.65
N PHE A 451 4.28 23.29 31.97
CA PHE A 451 5.30 23.62 30.98
C PHE A 451 5.40 22.55 29.86
N LEU A 452 5.51 21.26 30.24
CA LEU A 452 5.58 20.16 29.28
C LEU A 452 4.33 20.09 28.39
N LEU A 453 3.15 20.28 28.97
CA LEU A 453 1.89 20.29 28.25
C LEU A 453 1.85 21.41 27.21
N ILE A 454 2.27 22.63 27.58
CA ILE A 454 2.37 23.77 26.67
C ILE A 454 3.35 23.46 25.53
N CYS A 455 4.53 22.90 25.82
CA CYS A 455 5.49 22.50 24.78
C CYS A 455 4.89 21.48 23.79
N ILE A 456 4.14 20.49 24.28
CA ILE A 456 3.50 19.49 23.41
C ILE A 456 2.41 20.13 22.55
N ILE A 457 1.52 20.93 23.15
CA ILE A 457 0.41 21.58 22.43
C ILE A 457 0.95 22.54 21.36
N VAL A 458 1.87 23.43 21.74
CA VAL A 458 2.49 24.39 20.81
C VAL A 458 3.28 23.66 19.73
N GLY A 459 4.05 22.62 20.10
CA GLY A 459 4.80 21.81 19.15
C GLY A 459 3.92 21.12 18.11
N ILE A 460 2.80 20.53 18.52
CA ILE A 460 1.82 19.90 17.61
C ILE A 460 1.17 20.96 16.71
N LEU A 461 0.75 22.10 17.27
CA LEU A 461 0.13 23.18 16.51
C LEU A 461 1.07 23.70 15.41
N LEU A 462 2.34 23.96 15.76
CA LEU A 462 3.33 24.43 14.80
C LEU A 462 3.63 23.38 13.72
N LYS A 463 3.62 22.08 14.05
CA LYS A 463 3.72 21.01 13.05
C LYS A 463 2.55 21.05 12.06
N ILE A 464 1.32 21.28 12.54
CA ILE A 464 0.13 21.38 11.69
C ILE A 464 0.18 22.62 10.78
N ILE A 465 0.75 23.73 11.25
CA ILE A 465 0.88 24.98 10.49
C ILE A 465 1.97 24.88 9.43
N PHE A 466 3.19 24.51 9.83
CA PHE A 466 4.36 24.58 8.95
C PHE A 466 4.53 23.37 8.05
N LYS A 467 4.08 22.18 8.48
CA LYS A 467 4.11 20.93 7.70
C LYS A 467 5.44 20.65 6.97
N THR A 468 6.57 21.03 7.57
CA THR A 468 7.88 20.80 6.93
C THR A 468 8.19 19.32 6.92
N GLU A 469 8.59 18.79 5.76
CA GLU A 469 9.01 17.39 5.64
C GLU A 469 10.29 17.16 6.45
N ARG A 470 10.37 16.01 7.14
CA ARG A 470 11.62 15.57 7.77
C ARG A 470 12.62 15.15 6.70
N ARG A 471 13.91 15.26 7.04
CA ARG A 471 15.00 14.75 6.19
C ARG A 471 14.97 13.23 6.06
N ILE A 472 14.53 12.55 7.11
CA ILE A 472 14.40 11.09 7.15
C ILE A 472 12.94 10.79 7.51
N PRO A 473 12.23 10.02 6.69
CA PRO A 473 10.86 9.62 6.97
C PRO A 473 10.76 8.83 8.28
N ARG A 474 9.75 9.18 9.09
CA ARG A 474 9.42 8.48 10.33
C ARG A 474 7.96 8.74 10.67
N TYR A 475 7.26 7.75 11.23
CA TYR A 475 5.88 7.89 11.69
C TYR A 475 4.91 8.23 10.55
N THR A 476 5.05 7.55 9.41
CA THR A 476 4.24 7.75 8.21
C THR A 476 2.74 7.75 8.55
N GLY A 477 1.98 8.68 7.97
CA GLY A 477 0.54 8.83 8.23
C GLY A 477 0.15 9.55 9.52
N THR A 478 1.10 10.04 10.32
CA THR A 478 0.82 10.82 11.55
C THR A 478 1.32 12.26 11.45
N ILE A 479 0.84 13.16 12.32
CA ILE A 479 1.34 14.55 12.42
C ILE A 479 2.82 14.57 12.88
N ALA A 480 3.28 13.51 13.54
CA ALA A 480 4.67 13.37 13.96
C ALA A 480 5.62 13.28 12.76
N LYS A 481 5.15 13.00 11.54
CA LYS A 481 5.95 12.98 10.30
C LYS A 481 6.63 14.32 9.99
N TYR A 482 6.09 15.43 10.50
CA TYR A 482 6.65 16.75 10.23
C TYR A 482 7.88 17.08 11.08
N GLY A 483 8.80 17.84 10.51
CA GLY A 483 10.09 18.22 11.11
C GLY A 483 9.96 19.34 12.12
N PHE A 484 9.45 20.48 11.70
CA PHE A 484 9.45 21.72 12.49
C PHE A 484 8.27 21.77 13.47
N PRO A 485 8.48 22.18 14.73
CA PRO A 485 9.76 22.21 15.44
C PRO A 485 10.14 20.82 15.98
N SER A 486 11.40 20.63 16.34
CA SER A 486 11.82 19.51 17.19
C SER A 486 11.26 19.68 18.60
N ILE A 487 10.21 18.92 18.96
CA ILE A 487 9.58 18.96 20.30
C ILE A 487 10.58 18.55 21.38
N HIS A 488 11.49 17.61 21.08
CA HIS A 488 12.56 17.21 21.98
C HIS A 488 13.53 18.35 22.29
N SER A 489 13.94 19.12 21.26
CA SER A 489 14.81 20.28 21.45
C SER A 489 14.07 21.40 22.19
N MET A 490 12.79 21.57 21.91
CA MET A 490 11.92 22.54 22.60
C MET A 490 11.79 22.24 24.08
N ALA A 491 11.44 20.99 24.45
CA ALA A 491 11.26 20.60 25.84
C ALA A 491 12.59 20.59 26.62
N SER A 492 13.68 20.12 26.00
CA SER A 492 15.00 20.06 26.65
C SER A 492 15.57 21.45 26.95
N ILE A 493 15.63 22.33 25.95
CA ILE A 493 16.16 23.68 26.13
C ILE A 493 15.19 24.58 26.90
N GLY A 494 13.88 24.45 26.66
CA GLY A 494 12.87 25.15 27.44
C GLY A 494 12.86 24.73 28.91
N GLY A 495 13.11 23.45 29.19
CA GLY A 495 13.24 22.94 30.55
C GLY A 495 14.40 23.59 31.31
N ILE A 496 15.54 23.81 30.65
CA ILE A 496 16.67 24.57 31.24
C ILE A 496 16.24 26.00 31.58
N ALA A 497 15.55 26.67 30.65
CA ALA A 497 15.07 28.03 30.85
C ALA A 497 14.04 28.12 31.99
N PHE A 498 13.15 27.14 32.12
CA PHE A 498 12.20 27.03 33.24
C PHE A 498 12.92 26.79 34.58
N VAL A 499 13.84 25.81 34.62
CA VAL A 499 14.59 25.45 35.84
C VAL A 499 15.44 26.60 36.34
N TYR A 500 15.86 27.54 35.49
CA TYR A 500 16.58 28.74 35.93
C TYR A 500 15.80 29.55 36.98
N PHE A 501 14.46 29.63 36.86
CA PHE A 501 13.59 30.33 37.82
C PHE A 501 13.35 29.52 39.10
N VAL A 502 13.55 28.21 39.06
CA VAL A 502 13.51 27.34 40.24
C VAL A 502 14.83 27.42 40.99
N ASN A 503 15.94 27.22 40.28
CA ASN A 503 17.29 27.29 40.80
C ASN A 503 18.31 27.45 39.65
N PRO A 504 19.02 28.60 39.57
CA PRO A 504 20.00 28.87 38.52
C PRO A 504 21.16 27.85 38.45
N PHE A 505 21.58 27.28 39.58
CA PHE A 505 22.66 26.31 39.62
C PHE A 505 22.25 24.97 38.98
N PHE A 506 21.02 24.51 39.24
CA PHE A 506 20.49 23.31 38.58
C PHE A 506 20.28 23.52 37.08
N ALA A 507 19.92 24.73 36.64
CA ALA A 507 19.82 25.04 35.23
C ALA A 507 21.19 24.91 34.53
N LEU A 508 22.27 25.39 35.15
CA LEU A 508 23.64 25.25 34.62
C LEU A 508 24.05 23.77 34.44
N LEU A 509 23.68 22.90 35.39
CA LEU A 509 23.93 21.47 35.33
C LEU A 509 23.21 20.79 34.14
N LEU A 510 22.05 21.32 33.75
CA LEU A 510 21.25 20.78 32.65
C LEU A 510 21.71 21.23 31.26
N ILE A 511 22.54 22.28 31.15
CA ILE A 511 23.01 22.80 29.84
C ILE A 511 23.73 21.71 29.01
N PRO A 512 24.72 20.97 29.54
CA PRO A 512 25.38 19.91 28.78
C PRO A 512 24.39 18.85 28.26
N LEU A 513 23.37 18.50 29.07
CA LEU A 513 22.34 17.55 28.68
C LEU A 513 21.45 18.13 27.55
N GLY A 514 21.00 19.38 27.67
CA GLY A 514 20.21 20.03 26.60
C GLY A 514 20.98 20.14 25.28
N LEU A 515 22.26 20.51 25.34
CA LEU A 515 23.14 20.55 24.16
C LEU A 515 23.35 19.16 23.55
N LEU A 516 23.45 18.12 24.38
CA LEU A 516 23.52 16.73 23.91
C LEU A 516 22.25 16.34 23.12
N TYR A 517 21.07 16.75 23.59
CA TYR A 517 19.80 16.51 22.88
C TYR A 517 19.76 17.24 21.54
N VAL A 518 20.11 18.53 21.52
CA VAL A 518 20.21 19.32 20.28
C VAL A 518 21.17 18.65 19.29
N HIS A 519 22.37 18.31 19.75
CA HIS A 519 23.39 17.68 18.92
C HIS A 519 22.97 16.29 18.44
N SER A 520 22.29 15.51 19.27
CA SER A 520 21.75 14.20 18.89
C SER A 520 20.76 14.30 17.73
N ARG A 521 19.87 15.30 17.72
CA ARG A 521 18.85 15.47 16.66
C ARG A 521 19.46 15.86 15.31
N ILE A 522 20.54 16.64 15.34
CA ILE A 522 21.30 17.03 14.13
C ILE A 522 22.16 15.86 13.65
N SER A 523 22.86 15.17 14.56
CA SER A 523 23.79 14.08 14.23
C SER A 523 23.08 12.85 13.66
N LEU A 524 21.88 12.54 14.17
CA LEU A 524 21.03 11.50 13.59
C LEU A 524 20.35 11.95 12.28
N LYS A 525 20.54 13.21 11.86
CA LYS A 525 19.97 13.82 10.63
C LYS A 525 18.45 13.68 10.48
N VAL A 526 17.74 13.35 11.56
CA VAL A 526 16.26 13.18 11.59
C VAL A 526 15.56 14.52 11.39
N HIS A 527 16.15 15.59 11.93
CA HIS A 527 15.64 16.95 11.84
C HIS A 527 16.61 17.85 11.08
N SER A 528 16.08 18.88 10.43
CA SER A 528 16.90 19.96 9.89
C SER A 528 17.48 20.81 11.04
N GLU A 529 18.56 21.54 10.77
CA GLU A 529 19.12 22.49 11.74
C GLU A 529 18.08 23.56 12.14
N ILE A 530 17.22 23.97 11.20
CA ILE A 530 16.13 24.93 11.44
C ILE A 530 15.07 24.33 12.38
N ASP A 531 14.70 23.06 12.22
CA ASP A 531 13.75 22.38 13.10
C ASP A 531 14.24 22.34 14.55
N VAL A 532 15.54 22.09 14.71
CA VAL A 532 16.20 21.95 16.01
C VAL A 532 16.39 23.31 16.68
N LEU A 533 16.95 24.29 15.96
CA LEU A 533 17.19 25.63 16.47
C LEU A 533 15.88 26.38 16.73
N GLY A 534 14.91 26.30 15.81
CA GLY A 534 13.59 26.88 16.00
C GLY A 534 12.87 26.26 17.21
N GLY A 535 12.95 24.93 17.36
CA GLY A 535 12.43 24.25 18.55
C GLY A 535 13.09 24.75 19.84
N ALA A 536 14.41 24.88 19.87
CA ALA A 536 15.14 25.40 21.03
C ALA A 536 14.72 26.84 21.39
N ILE A 537 14.64 27.74 20.41
CA ILE A 537 14.23 29.15 20.62
C ILE A 537 12.81 29.22 21.18
N ILE A 538 11.86 28.51 20.58
CA ILE A 538 10.48 28.45 21.07
C ILE A 538 10.44 27.86 22.49
N GLY A 539 11.25 26.84 22.75
CA GLY A 539 11.41 26.24 24.07
C GLY A 539 11.84 27.25 25.12
N ILE A 540 12.88 28.06 24.83
CA ILE A 540 13.35 29.13 25.72
C ILE A 540 12.21 30.10 26.05
N ILE A 541 11.47 30.55 25.04
CA ILE A 541 10.35 31.49 25.23
C ILE A 541 9.29 30.89 26.15
N ILE A 542 8.88 29.64 25.91
CA ILE A 542 7.89 28.93 26.74
C ILE A 542 8.44 28.73 28.16
N GLY A 543 9.70 28.33 28.31
CA GLY A 543 10.33 28.10 29.61
C GLY A 543 10.41 29.37 30.45
N ILE A 544 10.81 30.50 29.84
CA ILE A 544 10.83 31.81 30.51
C ILE A 544 9.41 32.24 30.90
N PHE A 545 8.45 32.10 29.98
CA PHE A 545 7.05 32.41 30.27
C PHE A 545 6.53 31.58 31.47
N CYS A 546 6.78 30.28 31.48
CA CYS A 546 6.36 29.41 32.58
C CYS A 546 7.07 29.76 33.90
N GLY A 547 8.36 30.07 33.86
CA GLY A 547 9.11 30.46 35.05
C GLY A 547 8.66 31.80 35.65
N ILE A 548 8.28 32.78 34.81
CA ILE A 548 7.83 34.10 35.26
C ILE A 548 6.39 34.07 35.77
N TYR A 549 5.50 33.38 35.06
CA TYR A 549 4.05 33.45 35.28
C TYR A 549 3.50 32.19 35.94
N ILE A 550 3.75 31.01 35.39
CA ILE A 550 3.14 29.75 35.86
C ILE A 550 3.66 29.38 37.25
N LEU A 551 4.96 29.52 37.51
CA LEU A 551 5.56 29.22 38.83
C LEU A 551 5.05 30.13 39.96
N LYS A 552 4.28 31.19 39.66
CA LYS A 552 3.66 32.05 40.67
C LYS A 552 2.20 31.66 40.96
N ILE A 553 1.60 30.85 40.09
CA ILE A 553 0.19 30.47 40.16
C ILE A 553 0.09 29.18 40.97
N HIS A 554 -0.46 29.27 42.18
CA HIS A 554 -0.74 28.10 43.00
C HIS A 554 -2.12 27.55 42.67
N LEU A 555 -2.17 26.25 42.38
CA LEU A 555 -3.42 25.53 42.17
C LEU A 555 -3.89 24.91 43.50
N PRO A 556 -5.15 24.46 43.59
CA PRO A 556 -5.58 23.61 44.69
C PRO A 556 -4.59 22.44 44.89
N TYR A 557 -4.26 22.16 46.15
CA TYR A 557 -3.19 21.21 46.50
C TYR A 557 -3.40 19.82 45.90
N GLU A 558 -4.66 19.37 45.82
CA GLU A 558 -5.04 18.10 45.21
C GLU A 558 -4.70 18.06 43.71
N ILE A 559 -4.86 19.20 43.03
CA ILE A 559 -4.53 19.34 41.60
C ILE A 559 -3.02 19.37 41.42
N GLU A 560 -2.28 20.05 42.30
CA GLU A 560 -0.81 20.07 42.22
C GLU A 560 -0.19 18.70 42.46
N ILE A 561 -0.73 17.92 43.39
CA ILE A 561 -0.33 16.51 43.58
C ILE A 561 -0.58 15.72 42.30
N LEU A 562 -1.78 15.83 41.74
CA LEU A 562 -2.13 15.12 40.50
C LEU A 562 -1.18 15.48 39.36
N PHE A 563 -0.92 16.77 39.15
CA PHE A 563 -0.03 17.23 38.07
C PHE A 563 1.42 16.82 38.32
N SER A 564 1.87 16.81 39.58
CA SER A 564 3.19 16.29 39.95
C SER A 564 3.32 14.81 39.63
N ILE A 565 2.29 14.00 39.89
CA ILE A 565 2.29 12.57 39.51
C ILE A 565 2.31 12.42 37.99
N LEU A 566 1.50 13.21 37.27
CA LEU A 566 1.43 13.18 35.82
C LEU A 566 2.76 13.59 35.16
N PHE A 567 3.55 14.47 35.77
CA PHE A 567 4.91 14.80 35.33
C PHE A 567 5.80 13.56 35.16
N PHE A 568 5.70 12.57 36.05
CA PHE A 568 6.51 11.35 35.98
C PHE A 568 5.91 10.30 35.05
N ILE A 569 4.58 10.23 34.94
CA ILE A 569 3.88 9.19 34.17
C ILE A 569 3.78 9.53 32.68
N VAL A 570 3.36 10.76 32.34
CA VAL A 570 3.02 11.14 30.97
C VAL A 570 4.22 11.02 30.01
N PRO A 571 5.44 11.46 30.34
CA PRO A 571 6.59 11.30 29.45
C PRO A 571 6.92 9.83 29.15
N LEU A 572 6.73 8.93 30.11
CA LEU A 572 6.91 7.49 29.91
C LEU A 572 5.82 6.91 29.01
N ALA A 573 4.56 7.31 29.22
CA ALA A 573 3.45 6.90 28.38
C ALA A 573 3.64 7.37 26.93
N ILE A 574 4.06 8.63 26.72
CA ILE A 574 4.38 9.17 25.39
C ILE A 574 5.53 8.38 24.76
N THR A 575 6.60 8.08 25.51
CA THR A 575 7.71 7.26 25.01
C THR A 575 7.23 5.88 24.57
N PHE A 576 6.34 5.23 25.33
CA PHE A 576 5.76 3.95 24.96
C PHE A 576 4.88 4.03 23.70
N ILE A 577 4.09 5.09 23.56
CA ILE A 577 3.30 5.35 22.36
C ILE A 577 4.24 5.56 21.15
N GLU A 578 5.29 6.36 21.28
CA GLU A 578 6.28 6.55 20.21
C GLU A 578 6.95 5.25 19.81
N LEU A 579 7.29 4.38 20.76
CA LEU A 579 7.87 3.06 20.48
C LEU A 579 6.92 2.13 19.75
N ARG A 580 5.61 2.26 19.94
CA ARG A 580 4.59 1.48 19.22
C ARG A 580 4.30 2.04 17.83
N MET A 581 4.59 3.32 17.60
CA MET A 581 4.47 3.98 16.30
C MET A 581 5.69 3.74 15.39
N ARG A 582 6.82 3.25 15.93
CA ARG A 582 7.99 2.77 15.16
C ARG A 582 7.87 1.27 14.96
#